data_AF-A0A832YXX7-F1
#
_entry.id   AF-A0A832YXX7-F1
#
_cell.length_a   1.000
_cell.length_b   1.000
_cell.length_c   1.000
_cell.angle_alpha   90.00
_cell.angle_beta   90.00
_cell.angle_gamma   90.00
#
_symmetry.space_group_name_H-M   'P 1'
#
loop_
_entity.id
_entity.type
_entity.pdbx_description
1 polymer ?
#
loop_
_entity_poly.entity_id
_entity_poly.type
_entity_poly.pdbx_seq_one_letter_code
_entity_poly.pdbx_strand_id
1 'polypeptide(L)'
;MIKHLPPLFVEAIVNSVREVYSKCVELGLECIDPPSVITPLLRRLGYGEYQIRRFWHFFEGLGSSIAFDIYHYLSIRFNLLLSYRKETVMHLRDERIPLDELDCQRVGSECVRTPHSHALYIYIEGRMRNTTLCINVVRILRLLYLRNPMLTNELMDVLINVIWRRTDISELYDRVLKTLKLGSDILQFILPYIPTTLRDLLELSPTLKRIHSLNIEER
;
A
#
# COMPACT_ATOMS: atom_id res chain seq x y z
N MET A 1 -9.74 -10.86 -17.84
CA MET A 1 -8.30 -10.67 -18.16
C MET A 1 -7.69 -9.90 -16.99
N ILE A 2 -6.98 -10.57 -16.07
CA ILE A 2 -6.31 -9.88 -14.96
C ILE A 2 -5.11 -9.16 -15.59
N LYS A 3 -5.21 -7.85 -15.82
CA LYS A 3 -4.05 -7.07 -16.31
C LYS A 3 -3.01 -7.08 -15.18
N HIS A 4 -1.89 -7.76 -15.40
CA HIS A 4 -0.77 -7.70 -14.47
C HIS A 4 -0.29 -6.25 -14.33
N LEU A 5 -0.07 -5.80 -13.09
CA LEU A 5 0.55 -4.51 -12.81
C LEU A 5 1.99 -4.51 -13.35
N PRO A 6 2.37 -3.57 -14.23
CA PRO A 6 3.74 -3.43 -14.68
C PRO A 6 4.71 -3.21 -13.49
N PRO A 7 5.91 -3.82 -13.50
CA PRO A 7 6.89 -3.68 -12.42
C PRO A 7 7.15 -2.23 -12.01
N LEU A 8 7.32 -1.33 -12.98
CA LEU A 8 7.52 0.10 -12.76
C LEU A 8 6.35 0.75 -12.00
N PHE A 9 5.11 0.30 -12.21
CA PHE A 9 3.94 0.87 -11.54
C PHE A 9 3.84 0.37 -10.09
N VAL A 10 4.17 -0.90 -9.86
CA VAL A 10 4.25 -1.41 -8.50
C VAL A 10 5.38 -0.74 -7.73
N GLU A 11 6.55 -0.53 -8.36
CA GLU A 11 7.64 0.25 -7.78
C GLU A 11 7.20 1.68 -7.43
N ALA A 12 6.55 2.39 -8.35
CA ALA A 12 6.04 3.73 -8.10
C ALA A 12 5.06 3.79 -6.92
N ILE A 13 4.19 2.78 -6.79
CA ILE A 13 3.28 2.64 -5.65
C ILE A 13 4.08 2.42 -4.36
N VAL A 14 5.00 1.46 -4.34
CA VAL A 14 5.76 1.10 -3.14
C VAL A 14 6.62 2.27 -2.67
N ASN A 15 7.30 2.96 -3.59
CA ASN A 15 8.09 4.17 -3.29
C ASN A 15 7.21 5.31 -2.78
N SER A 16 6.05 5.54 -3.41
CA SER A 16 5.12 6.57 -2.95
C SER A 16 4.62 6.27 -1.55
N VAL A 17 4.08 5.08 -1.30
CA VAL A 17 3.59 4.67 0.02
C VAL A 17 4.67 4.80 1.09
N ARG A 18 5.91 4.39 0.77
CA ARG A 18 7.09 4.54 1.64
C ARG A 18 7.35 5.99 2.01
N GLU A 19 7.37 6.86 1.01
CA GLU A 19 7.59 8.28 1.22
C GLU A 19 6.46 8.90 2.06
N VAL A 20 5.20 8.52 1.80
CA VAL A 20 4.07 9.04 2.58
C VAL A 20 4.15 8.61 4.04
N TYR A 21 4.19 7.31 4.35
CA TYR A 21 4.13 6.89 5.76
C TYR A 21 5.33 7.37 6.57
N SER A 22 6.52 7.46 5.96
CA SER A 22 7.73 7.88 6.66
C SER A 22 7.67 9.37 6.99
N LYS A 23 7.24 10.19 6.02
CA LYS A 23 7.02 11.63 6.24
C LYS A 23 5.86 11.91 7.18
N CYS A 24 4.82 11.07 7.19
CA CYS A 24 3.77 11.17 8.19
C CYS A 24 4.33 11.03 9.62
N VAL A 25 5.27 10.11 9.83
CA VAL A 25 5.93 9.94 11.13
C VAL A 25 6.90 11.10 11.42
N GLU A 26 7.76 11.45 10.46
CA GLU A 26 8.74 12.54 10.61
C GLU A 26 8.08 13.88 10.99
N LEU A 27 6.95 14.18 10.36
CA LEU A 27 6.22 15.44 10.55
C LEU A 27 5.11 15.34 11.62
N GLY A 28 4.98 14.19 12.28
CA GLY A 28 3.96 13.94 13.31
C GLY A 28 2.52 14.06 12.80
N LEU A 29 2.27 13.81 11.52
CA LEU A 29 0.94 13.78 10.89
C LEU A 29 0.20 12.50 11.25
N GLU A 30 -1.14 12.51 11.23
CA GLU A 30 -1.93 11.32 11.56
C GLU A 30 -2.09 10.39 10.36
N CYS A 31 -2.22 10.92 9.15
CA CYS A 31 -2.38 10.19 7.90
C CYS A 31 -3.45 9.10 8.03
N ILE A 32 -4.67 9.53 8.37
CA ILE A 32 -5.82 8.66 8.58
C ILE A 32 -6.30 8.10 7.24
N ASP A 33 -6.47 8.97 6.24
CA ASP A 33 -6.87 8.56 4.88
C ASP A 33 -6.24 9.41 3.76
N PRO A 34 -4.91 9.60 3.72
CA PRO A 34 -4.29 10.30 2.60
C PRO A 34 -4.28 9.40 1.35
N PRO A 35 -4.28 10.00 0.15
CA PRO A 35 -3.88 9.29 -1.06
C PRO A 35 -2.52 8.61 -0.86
N SER A 36 -2.36 7.41 -1.40
CA SER A 36 -1.07 6.71 -1.44
C SER A 36 -0.15 7.21 -2.55
N VAL A 37 -0.73 7.67 -3.66
CA VAL A 37 0.00 8.22 -4.81
C VAL A 37 -0.74 9.43 -5.36
N ILE A 38 -0.02 10.50 -5.66
CA ILE A 38 -0.51 11.68 -6.39
C ILE A 38 0.54 12.14 -7.40
N THR A 39 0.11 12.85 -8.46
CA THR A 39 1.02 13.38 -9.49
C THR A 39 2.19 14.21 -8.92
N PRO A 40 2.00 15.16 -7.98
CA PRO A 40 3.10 15.91 -7.39
C PRO A 40 4.16 15.03 -6.71
N LEU A 41 3.73 13.97 -6.02
CA LEU A 41 4.61 13.03 -5.34
C LEU A 41 5.44 12.22 -6.36
N LEU A 42 4.80 11.70 -7.41
CA LEU A 42 5.51 10.96 -8.46
C LEU A 42 6.60 11.81 -9.12
N ARG A 43 6.34 13.09 -9.38
CA ARG A 43 7.36 14.02 -9.91
C ARG A 43 8.53 14.18 -8.96
N ARG A 44 8.26 14.34 -7.65
CA ARG A 44 9.30 14.46 -6.62
C ARG A 44 10.15 13.20 -6.51
N LEU A 45 9.55 12.02 -6.68
CA LEU A 45 10.26 10.74 -6.72
C LEU A 45 11.06 10.51 -8.02
N GLY A 46 11.07 11.46 -8.95
CA GLY A 46 11.87 11.40 -10.17
C GLY A 46 11.21 10.69 -11.35
N TYR A 47 9.92 10.34 -11.27
CA TYR A 47 9.21 9.79 -12.42
C TYR A 47 8.97 10.87 -13.48
N GLY A 48 9.38 10.60 -14.73
CA GLY A 48 9.20 11.54 -15.84
C GLY A 48 7.74 11.66 -16.31
N GLU A 49 7.39 12.78 -16.96
CA GLU A 49 6.01 13.06 -17.41
C GLU A 49 5.42 11.96 -18.30
N TYR A 50 6.24 11.24 -19.06
CA TYR A 50 5.78 10.09 -19.85
C TYR A 50 5.40 8.89 -18.96
N GLN A 51 6.23 8.57 -17.96
CA GLN A 51 5.96 7.49 -17.02
C GLN A 51 4.70 7.78 -16.19
N ILE A 52 4.57 9.03 -15.70
CA ILE A 52 3.40 9.49 -14.95
C ILE A 52 2.12 9.39 -15.77
N ARG A 53 2.14 9.87 -17.03
CA ARG A 53 0.97 9.76 -17.92
C ARG A 53 0.57 8.30 -18.16
N ARG A 54 1.53 7.41 -18.39
CA ARG A 54 1.26 5.97 -18.56
C ARG A 54 0.71 5.32 -17.30
N PHE A 55 1.25 5.68 -16.13
CA PHE A 55 0.78 5.20 -14.84
C PHE A 55 -0.70 5.54 -14.65
N TRP A 56 -1.08 6.81 -14.80
CA TRP A 56 -2.47 7.22 -14.63
C TRP A 56 -3.41 6.64 -15.69
N HIS A 57 -2.98 6.62 -16.96
CA HIS A 57 -3.77 6.02 -18.02
C HIS A 57 -4.07 4.52 -17.77
N PHE A 58 -3.12 3.80 -17.18
CA PHE A 58 -3.33 2.40 -16.80
C PHE A 58 -4.41 2.25 -15.72
N PHE A 59 -4.36 3.06 -14.65
CA PHE A 59 -5.37 3.01 -13.58
C PHE A 59 -6.73 3.51 -14.05
N GLU A 60 -6.78 4.55 -14.90
CA GLU A 60 -8.01 4.97 -15.58
C GLU A 60 -8.64 3.82 -16.37
N GLY A 61 -7.82 3.09 -17.12
CA GLY A 61 -8.26 1.97 -17.96
C GLY A 61 -8.59 0.67 -17.22
N LEU A 62 -8.48 0.65 -15.88
CA LEU A 62 -8.86 -0.49 -15.03
C LEU A 62 -10.20 -0.28 -14.33
N GLY A 63 -10.77 0.93 -14.42
CA GLY A 63 -11.94 1.34 -13.65
C GLY A 63 -11.56 2.03 -12.34
N SER A 64 -12.57 2.49 -11.60
CA SER A 64 -12.38 3.25 -10.35
C SER A 64 -11.72 2.45 -9.23
N SER A 65 -11.75 1.11 -9.28
CA SER A 65 -11.12 0.28 -8.27
C SER A 65 -10.76 -1.13 -8.72
N ILE A 66 -9.67 -1.67 -8.18
CA ILE A 66 -9.21 -3.06 -8.35
C ILE A 66 -9.00 -3.67 -6.97
N ALA A 67 -9.47 -4.91 -6.77
CA ALA A 67 -9.31 -5.63 -5.52
C ALA A 67 -8.44 -6.88 -5.71
N PHE A 68 -7.45 -7.06 -4.84
CA PHE A 68 -6.64 -8.27 -4.75
C PHE A 68 -6.98 -9.01 -3.47
N ASP A 69 -7.38 -10.26 -3.58
CA ASP A 69 -7.68 -11.11 -2.43
C ASP A 69 -6.40 -11.49 -1.66
N ILE A 70 -6.21 -10.94 -0.46
CA ILE A 70 -4.95 -11.05 0.29
C ILE A 70 -5.02 -11.94 1.52
N TYR A 71 -6.21 -12.14 2.10
CA TYR A 71 -6.36 -12.93 3.33
C TYR A 71 -7.77 -13.50 3.51
N HIS A 72 -7.85 -14.78 3.87
CA HIS A 72 -9.07 -15.52 4.17
C HIS A 72 -8.98 -16.19 5.54
N TYR A 73 -10.00 -15.99 6.37
CA TYR A 73 -10.16 -16.73 7.64
C TYR A 73 -11.63 -16.99 7.91
N LEU A 74 -12.01 -18.28 7.92
CA LEU A 74 -13.40 -18.72 8.04
C LEU A 74 -14.28 -18.01 6.97
N SER A 75 -15.28 -17.23 7.40
CA SER A 75 -16.17 -16.46 6.52
C SER A 75 -15.69 -15.03 6.24
N ILE A 76 -14.52 -14.64 6.76
CA ILE A 76 -13.99 -13.28 6.64
C ILE A 76 -12.98 -13.24 5.49
N ARG A 77 -13.12 -12.24 4.62
CA ARG A 77 -12.21 -12.01 3.50
C ARG A 77 -11.65 -10.61 3.55
N PHE A 78 -10.35 -10.47 3.28
CA PHE A 78 -9.70 -9.18 3.16
C PHE A 78 -9.11 -9.01 1.77
N ASN A 79 -9.41 -7.87 1.16
CA ASN A 79 -8.88 -7.46 -0.12
C ASN A 79 -7.92 -6.28 0.05
N LEU A 80 -6.85 -6.25 -0.73
CA LEU A 80 -6.10 -5.04 -1.03
C LEU A 80 -6.83 -4.30 -2.16
N LEU A 81 -7.50 -3.20 -1.83
CA LEU A 81 -8.28 -2.39 -2.75
C LEU A 81 -7.44 -1.19 -3.21
N LEU A 82 -7.15 -1.12 -4.51
CA LEU A 82 -6.57 0.05 -5.16
C LEU A 82 -7.71 0.88 -5.74
N SER A 83 -7.93 2.10 -5.22
CA SER A 83 -9.00 3.00 -5.66
C SER A 83 -8.42 4.23 -6.34
N TYR A 84 -8.71 4.36 -7.63
CA TYR A 84 -8.29 5.50 -8.44
C TYR A 84 -9.41 6.56 -8.49
N ARG A 85 -9.04 7.84 -8.30
CA ARG A 85 -9.96 8.98 -8.30
C ARG A 85 -9.36 10.17 -9.04
N LYS A 86 -10.24 10.96 -9.66
CA LYS A 86 -9.96 12.34 -10.08
C LYS A 86 -10.65 13.29 -9.12
N GLU A 87 -9.88 14.04 -8.36
CA GLU A 87 -10.42 14.91 -7.31
C GLU A 87 -9.46 16.06 -6.99
N THR A 88 -9.85 16.90 -6.03
CA THR A 88 -8.93 17.88 -5.44
C THR A 88 -8.02 17.16 -4.45
N VAL A 89 -6.72 17.11 -4.76
CA VAL A 89 -5.72 16.51 -3.87
C VAL A 89 -5.10 17.56 -2.96
N MET A 90 -4.94 17.21 -1.70
CA MET A 90 -4.23 18.00 -0.70
C MET A 90 -2.82 17.46 -0.53
N HIS A 91 -1.82 18.33 -0.49
CA HIS A 91 -0.45 17.91 -0.25
C HIS A 91 0.38 19.03 0.37
N LEU A 92 1.49 18.67 1.02
CA LEU A 92 2.48 19.64 1.48
C LEU A 92 3.09 20.41 0.32
N ARG A 93 3.31 21.71 0.53
CA ARG A 93 3.86 22.63 -0.48
C ARG A 93 5.18 22.15 -1.04
N ASP A 94 6.16 21.89 -0.17
CA ASP A 94 7.53 21.59 -0.60
C ASP A 94 7.76 20.09 -0.78
N GLU A 95 7.37 19.29 0.21
CA GLU A 95 7.60 17.84 0.21
C GLU A 95 6.64 17.06 -0.70
N ARG A 96 5.60 17.71 -1.24
CA ARG A 96 4.58 17.10 -2.12
C ARG A 96 3.92 15.84 -1.54
N ILE A 97 3.97 15.66 -0.23
CA ILE A 97 3.37 14.53 0.47
C ILE A 97 1.86 14.71 0.50
N PRO A 98 1.06 13.74 0.03
CA PRO A 98 -0.38 13.79 0.10
C PRO A 98 -0.86 13.86 1.56
N LEU A 99 -1.90 14.66 1.78
CA LEU A 99 -2.55 14.86 3.07
C LEU A 99 -4.02 14.46 2.97
N ASP A 100 -4.58 14.02 4.09
CA ASP A 100 -6.03 14.02 4.26
C ASP A 100 -6.51 15.41 4.75
N GLU A 101 -7.83 15.57 4.88
CA GLU A 101 -8.44 16.84 5.25
C GLU A 101 -7.99 17.30 6.65
N LEU A 102 -7.84 16.38 7.61
CA LEU A 102 -7.49 16.70 8.99
C LEU A 102 -6.05 17.17 9.09
N ASP A 103 -5.12 16.46 8.45
CA ASP A 103 -3.73 16.87 8.40
C ASP A 103 -3.54 18.16 7.59
N CYS A 104 -4.28 18.34 6.49
CA CYS A 104 -4.28 19.59 5.73
C CYS A 104 -4.71 20.80 6.57
N GLN A 105 -5.78 20.64 7.37
CA GLN A 105 -6.23 21.68 8.30
C GLN A 105 -5.19 21.97 9.37
N ARG A 106 -4.54 20.93 9.90
CA ARG A 106 -3.51 21.05 10.93
C ARG A 106 -2.25 21.79 10.46
N VAL A 107 -1.80 21.55 9.22
CA VAL A 107 -0.60 22.21 8.67
C VAL A 107 -0.87 23.60 8.08
N GLY A 108 -2.15 23.99 7.94
CA GLY A 108 -2.55 25.35 7.56
C GLY A 108 -2.01 25.79 6.20
N SER A 109 -1.18 26.84 6.20
CA SER A 109 -0.64 27.48 4.98
C SER A 109 0.25 26.58 4.12
N GLU A 110 0.78 25.51 4.72
CA GLU A 110 1.62 24.52 4.03
C GLU A 110 0.80 23.52 3.20
N CYS A 111 -0.51 23.44 3.42
CA CYS A 111 -1.39 22.61 2.60
C CYS A 111 -1.71 23.29 1.28
N VAL A 112 -1.35 22.63 0.18
CA VAL A 112 -1.71 23.03 -1.18
C VAL A 112 -2.83 22.14 -1.68
N ARG A 113 -3.87 22.76 -2.27
CA ARG A 113 -4.99 22.08 -2.91
C ARG A 113 -4.83 22.16 -4.43
N THR A 114 -4.70 21.01 -5.07
CA THR A 114 -4.60 20.91 -6.54
C THR A 114 -5.89 20.29 -7.09
N PRO A 115 -6.74 21.06 -7.78
CA PRO A 115 -8.01 20.55 -8.31
C PRO A 115 -7.79 19.59 -9.48
N HIS A 116 -8.76 18.70 -9.71
CA HIS A 116 -8.81 17.76 -10.85
C HIS A 116 -7.52 16.92 -11.03
N SER A 117 -6.86 16.58 -9.94
CA SER A 117 -5.64 15.77 -9.94
C SER A 117 -5.97 14.29 -9.80
N HIS A 118 -5.00 13.47 -10.17
CA HIS A 118 -5.09 12.03 -10.02
C HIS A 118 -4.64 11.62 -8.61
N ALA A 119 -5.44 10.77 -7.98
CA ALA A 119 -5.15 10.15 -6.69
C ALA A 119 -5.34 8.63 -6.78
N LEU A 120 -4.41 7.90 -6.18
CA LEU A 120 -4.57 6.46 -5.92
C LEU A 120 -4.55 6.23 -4.41
N TYR A 121 -5.60 5.60 -3.91
CA TYR A 121 -5.69 5.13 -2.53
C TYR A 121 -5.50 3.63 -2.50
N ILE A 122 -4.92 3.15 -1.41
CA ILE A 122 -4.74 1.72 -1.18
C ILE A 122 -5.33 1.40 0.18
N TYR A 123 -6.28 0.49 0.19
CA TYR A 123 -6.99 0.07 1.38
C TYR A 123 -6.87 -1.42 1.62
N ILE A 124 -6.90 -1.81 2.90
CA ILE A 124 -7.28 -3.16 3.31
C ILE A 124 -8.78 -3.12 3.58
N GLU A 125 -9.55 -3.82 2.73
CA GLU A 125 -10.99 -3.94 2.84
C GLU A 125 -11.35 -5.32 3.42
N GLY A 126 -11.81 -5.36 4.66
CA GLY A 126 -12.36 -6.55 5.31
C GLY A 126 -13.86 -6.67 5.09
N ARG A 127 -14.34 -7.85 4.67
CA ARG A 127 -15.76 -8.16 4.50
C ARG A 127 -16.16 -9.30 5.43
N MET A 128 -17.18 -9.06 6.24
CA MET A 128 -17.82 -10.07 7.08
C MET A 128 -19.34 -9.91 6.99
N ARG A 129 -20.01 -10.87 6.33
CA ARG A 129 -21.46 -10.83 6.08
C ARG A 129 -21.87 -9.49 5.43
N ASN A 130 -22.63 -8.64 6.12
CA ASN A 130 -23.13 -7.35 5.64
C ASN A 130 -22.29 -6.16 6.15
N THR A 131 -21.17 -6.41 6.83
CA THR A 131 -20.30 -5.36 7.36
C THR A 131 -19.01 -5.30 6.55
N THR A 132 -18.63 -4.09 6.17
CA THR A 132 -17.36 -3.80 5.52
C THR A 132 -16.51 -2.89 6.42
N LEU A 133 -15.24 -3.21 6.51
CA LEU A 133 -14.21 -2.41 7.15
C LEU A 133 -13.23 -1.98 6.07
N CYS A 134 -12.84 -0.72 6.04
CA CYS A 134 -11.87 -0.21 5.06
C CYS A 134 -10.83 0.61 5.81
N ILE A 135 -9.56 0.21 5.73
CA ILE A 135 -8.46 0.89 6.43
C ILE A 135 -7.38 1.24 5.41
N ASN A 136 -6.93 2.49 5.41
CA ASN A 136 -5.88 2.96 4.51
C ASN A 136 -4.54 2.29 4.83
N VAL A 137 -3.84 1.78 3.81
CA VAL A 137 -2.56 1.09 3.96
C VAL A 137 -1.47 2.02 4.48
N VAL A 138 -1.48 3.31 4.11
CA VAL A 138 -0.53 4.30 4.64
C VAL A 138 -0.68 4.41 6.15
N ARG A 139 -1.92 4.41 6.68
CA ARG A 139 -2.16 4.46 8.13
C ARG A 139 -1.59 3.24 8.84
N ILE A 140 -1.81 2.04 8.29
CA ILE A 140 -1.29 0.80 8.87
C ILE A 140 0.25 0.82 8.86
N LEU A 141 0.86 1.17 7.72
CA LEU A 141 2.31 1.21 7.59
C LEU A 141 2.94 2.31 8.44
N ARG A 142 2.29 3.46 8.64
CA ARG A 142 2.71 4.50 9.59
C ARG A 142 2.79 3.94 11.01
N LEU A 143 1.75 3.21 11.42
CA LEU A 143 1.70 2.60 12.76
C LEU A 143 2.79 1.54 12.94
N LEU A 144 3.05 0.73 11.92
CA LEU A 144 4.16 -0.24 11.92
C LEU A 144 5.53 0.46 11.93
N TYR A 145 5.68 1.54 11.17
CA TYR A 145 6.90 2.33 11.09
C TYR A 145 7.23 2.98 12.44
N LEU A 146 6.23 3.51 13.15
CA LEU A 146 6.42 4.02 14.53
C LEU A 146 6.95 2.95 15.50
N ARG A 147 6.60 1.67 15.29
CA ARG A 147 7.08 0.56 16.12
C ARG A 147 8.49 0.12 15.73
N ASN A 148 8.74 -0.02 14.43
CA ASN A 148 10.05 -0.42 13.91
C ASN A 148 10.25 0.13 12.48
N PRO A 149 10.96 1.26 12.34
CA PRO A 149 11.27 1.85 11.04
C PRO A 149 12.06 0.91 10.13
N MET A 150 13.04 0.20 10.70
CA MET A 150 13.94 -0.69 9.96
C MET A 150 13.17 -1.83 9.30
N LEU A 151 12.37 -2.57 10.07
CA LEU A 151 11.62 -3.71 9.54
C LEU A 151 10.57 -3.29 8.51
N THR A 152 9.92 -2.14 8.72
CA THR A 152 8.92 -1.62 7.78
C THR A 152 9.57 -1.21 6.45
N ASN A 153 10.74 -0.57 6.49
CA ASN A 153 11.52 -0.26 5.29
C ASN A 153 12.01 -1.53 4.58
N GLU A 154 12.54 -2.50 5.33
CA GLU A 154 12.97 -3.79 4.77
C GLU A 154 11.82 -4.52 4.06
N LEU A 155 10.61 -4.49 4.61
CA LEU A 155 9.43 -5.05 3.93
C LEU A 155 9.20 -4.37 2.57
N MET A 156 9.28 -3.03 2.53
CA MET A 156 9.13 -2.29 1.28
C MET A 156 10.27 -2.58 0.29
N ASP A 157 11.50 -2.77 0.76
CA ASP A 157 12.65 -3.11 -0.08
C ASP A 157 12.49 -4.50 -0.70
N VAL A 158 12.08 -5.48 0.10
CA VAL A 158 11.85 -6.84 -0.39
C VAL A 158 10.70 -6.89 -1.40
N LEU A 159 9.64 -6.09 -1.21
CA LEU A 159 8.59 -5.96 -2.23
C LEU A 159 9.17 -5.50 -3.58
N ILE A 160 9.98 -4.43 -3.60
CA ILE A 160 10.64 -3.94 -4.83
C ILE A 160 11.56 -5.01 -5.42
N ASN A 161 12.37 -5.64 -4.59
CA ASN A 161 13.35 -6.64 -5.05
C ASN A 161 12.67 -7.88 -5.65
N VAL A 162 11.54 -8.33 -5.09
CA VAL A 162 10.75 -9.43 -5.67
C VAL A 162 10.16 -9.04 -7.03
N ILE A 163 9.59 -7.84 -7.14
CA ILE A 163 9.01 -7.34 -8.40
C ILE A 163 10.06 -7.32 -9.53
N TRP A 164 11.29 -6.94 -9.19
CA TRP A 164 12.42 -6.91 -10.12
C TRP A 164 13.21 -8.23 -10.21
N ARG A 165 12.73 -9.31 -9.57
CA ARG A 165 13.38 -10.63 -9.53
C ARG A 165 14.84 -10.57 -9.05
N ARG A 166 15.15 -9.67 -8.12
CA ARG A 166 16.46 -9.47 -7.49
C ARG A 166 16.65 -10.27 -6.21
N THR A 167 15.56 -10.77 -5.63
CA THR A 167 15.59 -11.67 -4.47
C THR A 167 14.60 -12.81 -4.63
N ASP A 168 14.78 -13.86 -3.83
CA ASP A 168 13.89 -15.00 -3.75
C ASP A 168 12.59 -14.63 -3.02
N ILE A 169 11.47 -15.20 -3.45
CA ILE A 169 10.17 -14.97 -2.81
C ILE A 169 10.12 -15.40 -1.34
N SER A 170 10.98 -16.34 -0.93
CA SER A 170 11.11 -16.75 0.48
C SER A 170 11.48 -15.59 1.39
N GLU A 171 12.29 -14.63 0.91
CA GLU A 171 12.62 -13.44 1.69
C GLU A 171 11.38 -12.57 1.94
N LEU A 172 10.46 -12.50 0.97
CA LEU A 172 9.18 -11.82 1.16
C LEU A 172 8.33 -12.50 2.22
N TYR A 173 8.24 -13.83 2.22
CA TYR A 173 7.48 -14.54 3.25
C TYR A 173 8.05 -14.27 4.64
N ASP A 174 9.37 -14.34 4.79
CA ASP A 174 10.04 -14.08 6.06
C ASP A 174 9.81 -12.65 6.55
N ARG A 175 9.92 -11.65 5.67
CA ARG A 175 9.67 -10.25 6.02
C ARG A 175 8.21 -9.97 6.35
N VAL A 176 7.27 -10.59 5.62
CA VAL A 176 5.84 -10.51 5.94
C VAL A 176 5.57 -11.09 7.32
N LEU A 177 6.04 -12.31 7.62
CA LEU A 177 5.85 -12.94 8.93
C LEU A 177 6.44 -12.11 10.08
N LYS A 178 7.68 -11.61 9.92
CA LYS A 178 8.31 -10.73 10.91
C LYS A 178 7.48 -9.47 11.16
N THR A 179 6.98 -8.85 10.08
CA THR A 179 6.17 -7.62 10.18
C THR A 179 4.83 -7.89 10.86
N LEU A 180 4.15 -8.98 10.51
CA LEU A 180 2.89 -9.38 11.12
C LEU A 180 3.05 -9.69 12.62
N LYS A 181 4.13 -10.38 12.98
CA LYS A 181 4.47 -10.68 14.39
C LYS A 181 4.74 -9.40 15.18
N LEU A 182 5.56 -8.50 14.64
CA LEU A 182 5.89 -7.23 15.28
C LEU A 182 4.64 -6.37 15.48
N GLY A 183 3.82 -6.23 14.45
CA GLY A 183 2.61 -5.42 14.47
C GLY A 183 1.40 -6.09 15.11
N SER A 184 1.58 -7.21 15.80
CA SER A 184 0.47 -8.05 16.25
C SER A 184 -0.49 -7.34 17.20
N ASP A 185 0.03 -6.48 18.06
CA ASP A 185 -0.74 -5.63 18.98
C ASP A 185 -1.71 -4.68 18.26
N ILE A 186 -1.34 -4.23 17.06
CA ILE A 186 -2.13 -3.32 16.22
C ILE A 186 -3.03 -4.12 15.28
N LEU A 187 -2.48 -5.16 14.66
CA LEU A 187 -3.15 -5.95 13.64
C LEU A 187 -4.23 -6.86 14.21
N GLN A 188 -4.18 -7.25 15.48
CA GLN A 188 -5.25 -8.02 16.13
C GLN A 188 -6.61 -7.29 16.16
N PHE A 189 -6.62 -5.96 16.02
CA PHE A 189 -7.85 -5.18 15.89
C PHE A 189 -8.45 -5.23 14.48
N ILE A 190 -7.67 -5.70 13.50
CA ILE A 190 -8.05 -5.76 12.08
C ILE A 190 -8.24 -7.22 11.66
N LEU A 191 -7.25 -8.07 11.93
CA LEU A 191 -7.19 -9.46 11.51
C LEU A 191 -7.66 -10.39 12.63
N PRO A 192 -8.52 -11.36 12.33
CA PRO A 192 -9.03 -12.32 13.31
C PRO A 192 -7.95 -13.32 13.77
N TYR A 193 -6.93 -13.55 12.95
CA TYR A 193 -5.79 -14.41 13.26
C TYR A 193 -4.54 -13.86 12.58
N ILE A 194 -3.40 -13.97 13.25
CA ILE A 194 -2.11 -13.48 12.74
C ILE A 194 -1.24 -14.71 12.45
N PRO A 195 -0.86 -14.97 11.19
CA PRO A 195 -0.05 -16.13 10.85
C PRO A 195 1.31 -16.04 11.54
N THR A 196 1.73 -17.15 12.14
CA THR A 196 3.03 -17.24 12.84
C THR A 196 4.04 -18.11 12.09
N THR A 197 3.58 -18.89 11.12
CA THR A 197 4.39 -19.79 10.30
C THR A 197 4.16 -19.53 8.81
N LEU A 198 5.10 -19.97 7.96
CA LEU A 198 4.93 -19.91 6.51
C LEU A 198 3.69 -20.69 6.06
N ARG A 199 3.44 -21.85 6.69
CA ARG A 199 2.27 -22.67 6.40
C ARG A 199 0.98 -21.89 6.66
N ASP A 200 0.86 -21.28 7.84
CA ASP A 200 -0.30 -20.43 8.19
C ASP A 200 -0.46 -19.30 7.17
N LEU A 201 0.64 -18.61 6.83
CA LEU A 201 0.62 -17.50 5.89
C LEU A 201 0.11 -17.91 4.51
N LEU A 202 0.56 -19.06 3.99
CA LEU A 202 0.12 -19.58 2.69
C LEU A 202 -1.29 -20.17 2.74
N GLU A 203 -1.72 -20.74 3.87
CA GLU A 203 -3.11 -21.19 4.05
C GLU A 203 -4.09 -20.00 4.07
N LEU A 204 -3.69 -18.91 4.72
CA LEU A 204 -4.53 -17.73 4.90
C LEU A 204 -4.44 -16.74 3.74
N SER A 205 -3.36 -16.70 2.95
CA SER A 205 -3.19 -15.73 1.87
C SER A 205 -3.32 -16.37 0.48
N PRO A 206 -4.48 -16.24 -0.19
CA PRO A 206 -4.67 -16.79 -1.54
C PRO A 206 -3.67 -16.22 -2.56
N THR A 207 -3.28 -14.96 -2.40
CA THR A 207 -2.29 -14.33 -3.29
C THR A 207 -0.89 -14.89 -3.07
N LEU A 208 -0.41 -15.01 -1.82
CA LEU A 208 0.92 -15.59 -1.58
C LEU A 208 0.96 -17.07 -1.96
N LYS A 209 -0.13 -17.83 -1.76
CA LYS A 209 -0.26 -19.22 -2.22
C LYS A 209 -0.13 -19.35 -3.72
N ARG A 210 -0.81 -18.49 -4.50
CA ARG A 210 -0.71 -18.47 -5.96
C ARG A 210 0.70 -18.12 -6.45
N ILE A 211 1.35 -17.16 -5.79
CA ILE A 211 2.74 -16.79 -6.12
C ILE A 211 3.67 -17.97 -5.81
N HIS A 212 3.44 -18.66 -4.69
CA HIS A 212 4.23 -19.83 -4.29
C HIS A 212 4.14 -20.96 -5.32
N SER A 213 2.93 -21.29 -5.80
CA SER A 213 2.75 -22.36 -6.79
C SER A 213 3.42 -22.04 -8.12
N LEU A 214 3.31 -20.79 -8.60
CA LEU A 214 3.96 -20.36 -9.85
C LEU A 214 5.49 -20.45 -9.77
N ASN A 215 6.08 -20.16 -8.60
CA ASN A 215 7.52 -20.24 -8.42
C ASN A 215 8.05 -21.69 -8.32
N ILE A 216 7.20 -22.65 -7.96
CA ILE A 216 7.57 -24.07 -7.96
C ILE A 216 7.57 -24.63 -9.39
N GLU A 217 6.67 -24.16 -10.25
CA GLU A 217 6.58 -24.62 -11.65
C GLU A 217 7.70 -24.08 -12.56
N GLU A 218 8.37 -22.99 -12.17
CA GLU A 218 9.51 -22.41 -12.90
C GLU A 218 10.88 -23.02 -12.49
N ARG A 219 10.93 -23.97 -11.55
CA ARG A 219 12.14 -24.68 -11.08
C ARG A 219 12.17 -26.14 -11.52
#